data_AF-A0AAV5UHG7-F1
#
_entry.id   AF-A0AAV5UHG7-F1
#
_cell.length_a   1.000
_cell.length_b   1.000
_cell.length_c   1.000
_cell.angle_alpha   90.00
_cell.angle_beta   90.00
_cell.angle_gamma   90.00
#
_symmetry.space_group_name_H-M   'P 1'
#
loop_
_entity.id
_entity.type
_entity.pdbx_description
1 polymer ?
#
loop_
_entity_poly.entity_id
_entity_poly.type
_entity_poly.pdbx_seq_one_letter_code
_entity_poly.pdbx_strand_id
1 'polypeptide(L)'
;CCQHCTQILVARLLLFLSHIRRFRAKLSERQQLKLVVQLLESTLEPQLLCLVLQSLALVALDSSTHEAFIDVQIDDALIQMLLPSDDWYYTRHSTKFGNFVKYHAARILVYVGMGDRVGSRVNLFAMHEGKSSSDKKDKSPFPNEDEYICETCSTPRSTHTFSKSALSVEGILKRLLDEMIKQNQHLS
;
A
#
# COMPACT_ATOMS: atom_id res chain seq x y z
N CYS A 1 13.99 20.48 6.46
CA CYS A 1 14.58 19.13 6.46
C CYS A 1 14.19 18.30 7.69
N CYS A 2 14.52 18.74 8.91
CA CYS A 2 14.24 17.95 10.13
C CYS A 2 12.77 17.56 10.32
N GLN A 3 11.83 18.52 10.15
CA GLN A 3 10.40 18.24 10.31
C GLN A 3 9.88 17.18 9.33
N HIS A 4 10.28 17.26 8.05
CA HIS A 4 9.93 16.26 7.04
C HIS A 4 10.50 14.88 7.40
N CYS A 5 11.79 14.80 7.77
CA CYS A 5 12.39 13.54 8.21
C CYS A 5 11.69 12.96 9.45
N THR A 6 11.28 13.82 10.40
CA THR A 6 10.50 13.41 11.57
C THR A 6 9.13 12.87 11.17
N GLN A 7 8.42 13.50 10.23
CA GLN A 7 7.13 12.99 9.73
C GLN A 7 7.28 11.60 9.10
N ILE A 8 8.29 11.40 8.26
CA ILE A 8 8.58 10.08 7.66
C ILE A 8 8.92 9.05 8.74
N LEU A 9 9.74 9.41 9.74
CA LEU A 9 10.07 8.53 10.84
C LEU A 9 8.84 8.13 11.66
N VAL A 10 7.98 9.10 11.99
CA VAL A 10 6.73 8.86 12.72
C VAL A 10 5.79 7.97 11.92
N ALA A 11 5.66 8.19 10.61
CA ALA A 11 4.83 7.36 9.74
C ALA A 11 5.36 5.92 9.63
N ARG A 12 6.69 5.73 9.60
CA ARG A 12 7.29 4.40 9.67
C ARG A 12 7.02 3.71 11.01
N LEU A 13 7.11 4.45 12.11
CA LEU A 13 6.76 3.94 13.44
C LEU A 13 5.28 3.57 13.52
N LEU A 14 4.39 4.41 12.98
CA LEU A 14 2.95 4.14 12.88
C LEU A 14 2.68 2.84 12.11
N LEU A 15 3.32 2.67 10.94
CA LEU A 15 3.22 1.45 10.14
C LEU A 15 3.70 0.23 10.91
N PHE A 16 4.87 0.33 11.55
CA PHE A 16 5.42 -0.75 12.37
C PHE A 16 4.46 -1.14 13.51
N LEU A 17 3.95 -0.16 14.26
CA LEU A 17 3.00 -0.38 15.35
C LEU A 17 1.68 -0.97 14.85
N SER A 18 1.25 -0.63 13.63
CA SER A 18 0.06 -1.19 12.98
C SER A 18 0.17 -2.70 12.70
N HIS A 19 1.35 -3.31 12.80
CA HIS A 19 1.42 -4.78 12.81
C HIS A 19 0.94 -5.40 14.13
N ILE A 20 0.91 -4.64 15.22
CA ILE A 20 0.47 -5.09 16.55
C ILE A 20 -1.07 -4.99 16.63
N ARG A 21 -1.75 -6.12 16.84
CA ARG A 21 -3.23 -6.20 16.90
C ARG A 21 -3.86 -5.19 17.87
N ARG A 22 -3.30 -5.07 19.08
CA ARG A 22 -3.82 -4.12 20.10
C ARG A 22 -3.70 -2.67 19.67
N PHE A 23 -2.64 -2.32 18.95
CA PHE A 23 -2.46 -0.97 18.45
C PHE A 23 -3.45 -0.70 17.31
N ARG A 24 -3.63 -1.64 16.37
CA ARG A 24 -4.65 -1.52 15.32
C ARG A 24 -6.05 -1.31 15.89
N ALA A 25 -6.43 -2.08 16.90
CA ALA A 25 -7.75 -1.96 17.53
C ALA A 25 -8.01 -0.55 18.10
N LYS A 26 -6.96 0.10 18.63
CA LYS A 26 -7.04 1.51 19.07
C LYS A 26 -7.06 2.48 17.90
N LEU A 27 -6.25 2.23 16.87
CA LEU A 27 -6.20 3.06 15.66
C LEU A 27 -7.52 3.02 14.88
N SER A 28 -8.25 1.90 14.93
CA SER A 28 -9.58 1.74 14.32
C SER A 28 -10.71 2.42 15.09
N GLU A 29 -10.47 2.95 16.29
CA GLU A 29 -11.46 3.76 16.99
C GLU A 29 -11.82 4.97 16.13
N ARG A 30 -13.13 5.24 15.97
CA ARG A 30 -13.67 6.23 15.02
C ARG A 30 -12.95 7.57 15.05
N GLN A 31 -12.64 8.10 16.24
CA GLN A 31 -11.95 9.39 16.36
C GLN A 31 -10.50 9.33 15.87
N GLN A 32 -9.76 8.26 16.21
CA GLN A 32 -8.37 8.10 15.77
C GLN A 32 -8.30 7.86 14.27
N LEU A 33 -9.19 7.01 13.77
CA LEU A 33 -9.29 6.73 12.34
C LEU A 33 -9.62 8.00 11.56
N LYS A 34 -10.62 8.79 12.01
CA LYS A 34 -10.98 10.07 11.39
C LYS A 34 -9.79 11.03 11.30
N LEU A 35 -8.99 11.13 12.36
CA LEU A 35 -7.80 11.98 12.34
C LEU A 35 -6.80 11.52 11.27
N VAL A 36 -6.56 10.21 11.14
CA VAL A 36 -5.65 9.69 10.12
C VAL A 36 -6.22 9.90 8.71
N VAL A 37 -7.52 9.70 8.52
CA VAL A 37 -8.18 9.93 7.21
C VAL A 37 -8.15 11.41 6.83
N GLN A 38 -8.28 12.34 7.78
CA GLN A 38 -8.16 13.77 7.50
C GLN A 38 -6.75 14.20 7.08
N LEU A 39 -5.72 13.40 7.35
CA LEU A 39 -4.37 13.64 6.83
C LEU A 39 -4.19 13.21 5.37
N LEU A 40 -5.14 12.45 4.82
CA LEU A 40 -5.07 11.91 3.46
C LEU A 40 -5.44 12.97 2.43
N GLU A 41 -4.46 13.79 2.07
CA GLU A 41 -4.55 14.74 0.97
C GLU A 41 -3.74 14.24 -0.24
N SER A 42 -4.27 14.42 -1.45
CA SER A 42 -3.59 14.00 -2.69
C SER A 42 -2.30 14.78 -2.96
N THR A 43 -2.15 15.95 -2.34
CA THR A 43 -0.96 16.83 -2.43
C THR A 43 0.06 16.58 -1.33
N LEU A 44 -0.19 15.63 -0.41
CA LEU A 44 0.77 15.27 0.61
C LEU A 44 2.03 14.66 -0.04
N GLU A 45 3.17 14.81 0.65
CA GLU A 45 4.41 14.19 0.20
C GLU A 45 4.21 12.66 -0.03
N PRO A 46 4.60 12.13 -1.20
CA PRO A 46 4.17 10.81 -1.64
C PRO A 46 4.71 9.66 -0.79
N GLN A 47 5.91 9.76 -0.22
CA GLN A 47 6.44 8.73 0.67
C GLN A 47 5.65 8.66 1.97
N LEU A 48 5.37 9.80 2.59
CA LEU A 48 4.52 9.91 3.77
C LEU A 48 3.13 9.33 3.50
N LEU A 49 2.53 9.72 2.37
CA LEU A 49 1.23 9.23 1.95
C LEU A 49 1.22 7.71 1.79
N CYS A 50 2.22 7.13 1.13
CA CYS A 50 2.38 5.68 1.00
C CYS A 50 2.46 4.97 2.37
N LEU A 51 3.18 5.52 3.34
CA LEU A 51 3.32 4.92 4.67
C LEU A 51 2.01 4.95 5.47
N VAL A 52 1.27 6.06 5.39
CA VAL A 52 -0.04 6.20 6.04
C VAL A 52 -1.06 5.25 5.40
N LEU A 53 -1.13 5.20 4.06
CA LEU A 53 -2.02 4.28 3.35
C LEU A 53 -1.69 2.81 3.64
N GLN A 54 -0.41 2.46 3.75
CA GLN A 54 -0.02 1.11 4.19
C GLN A 54 -0.54 0.79 5.60
N SER A 55 -0.49 1.76 6.52
CA SER A 55 -0.99 1.59 7.89
C SER A 55 -2.50 1.38 7.89
N LEU A 56 -3.25 2.20 7.15
CA LEU A 56 -4.70 2.07 7.02
C LEU A 56 -5.13 0.75 6.37
N ALA A 57 -4.38 0.28 5.37
CA ALA A 57 -4.64 -1.02 4.77
C ALA A 57 -4.50 -2.17 5.78
N LEU A 58 -3.56 -2.10 6.72
CA LEU A 58 -3.43 -3.10 7.79
C LEU A 58 -4.61 -3.05 8.76
N VAL A 59 -5.19 -1.88 9.00
CA VAL A 59 -6.42 -1.73 9.79
C VAL A 59 -7.60 -2.34 9.03
N ALA A 60 -7.75 -2.00 7.75
CA ALA A 60 -8.84 -2.48 6.88
C ALA A 60 -8.84 -4.00 6.64
N LEU A 61 -7.73 -4.71 6.91
CA LEU A 61 -7.71 -6.18 6.89
C LEU A 61 -8.66 -6.82 7.90
N ASP A 62 -9.02 -6.11 8.97
CA ASP A 62 -9.96 -6.59 9.97
C ASP A 62 -11.38 -6.11 9.64
N SER A 63 -12.27 -7.05 9.33
CA SER A 63 -13.65 -6.75 8.95
C SER A 63 -14.46 -6.05 10.03
N SER A 64 -14.08 -6.19 11.29
CA SER A 64 -14.70 -5.45 12.40
C SER A 64 -14.49 -3.93 12.30
N THR A 65 -13.55 -3.46 11.48
CA THR A 65 -13.21 -2.04 11.32
C THR A 65 -13.88 -1.37 10.13
N HIS A 66 -14.53 -2.14 9.24
CA HIS A 66 -15.07 -1.64 7.97
C HIS A 66 -16.16 -0.59 8.15
N GLU A 67 -17.06 -0.79 9.12
CA GLU A 67 -18.10 0.20 9.45
C GLU A 67 -17.48 1.53 9.87
N ALA A 68 -16.40 1.51 10.66
CA ALA A 68 -15.70 2.72 11.06
C ALA A 68 -15.08 3.47 9.87
N PHE A 69 -14.56 2.74 8.86
CA PHE A 69 -14.06 3.33 7.61
C PHE A 69 -15.17 3.98 6.78
N ILE A 70 -16.33 3.32 6.67
CA ILE A 70 -17.52 3.85 6.00
C ILE A 70 -17.99 5.14 6.71
N ASP A 71 -18.07 5.11 8.04
CA ASP A 71 -18.51 6.21 8.88
C ASP A 71 -17.64 7.48 8.77
N VAL A 72 -16.37 7.32 8.42
CA VAL A 72 -15.43 8.45 8.20
C VAL A 72 -15.29 8.82 6.73
N GLN A 73 -16.07 8.20 5.84
CA GLN A 73 -16.08 8.49 4.39
C GLN A 73 -14.69 8.36 3.75
N ILE A 74 -14.03 7.24 4.03
CA ILE A 74 -12.67 6.98 3.51
C ILE A 74 -12.61 7.06 1.97
N ASP A 75 -13.70 6.72 1.27
CA ASP A 75 -13.76 6.72 -0.18
C ASP A 75 -13.56 8.10 -0.80
N ASP A 76 -14.04 9.16 -0.15
CA ASP A 76 -13.85 10.53 -0.63
C ASP A 76 -12.36 10.87 -0.79
N ALA A 77 -11.53 10.52 0.19
CA ALA A 77 -10.09 10.75 0.14
C ALA A 77 -9.40 9.81 -0.87
N LEU A 78 -9.76 8.53 -0.87
CA LEU A 78 -9.08 7.53 -1.69
C LEU A 78 -9.41 7.66 -3.18
N ILE A 79 -10.64 8.00 -3.56
CA ILE A 79 -11.02 8.17 -4.97
C ILE A 79 -10.22 9.30 -5.62
N GLN A 80 -9.95 10.40 -4.89
CA GLN A 80 -9.11 11.48 -5.41
C GLN A 80 -7.70 11.02 -5.75
N MET A 81 -7.15 10.07 -4.99
CA MET A 81 -5.82 9.48 -5.25
C MET A 81 -5.81 8.52 -6.44
N LEU A 82 -6.97 8.00 -6.86
CA LEU A 82 -7.10 7.12 -8.03
C LEU A 82 -7.26 7.89 -9.35
N LEU A 83 -7.41 9.22 -9.30
CA LEU A 83 -7.51 10.05 -10.49
C LEU A 83 -6.19 10.04 -11.30
N PRO A 84 -6.22 10.36 -12.61
CA PRO A 84 -5.05 10.31 -13.49
C PRO A 84 -3.98 11.39 -13.21
N SER A 85 -4.09 12.17 -12.13
CA SER A 85 -3.18 13.26 -11.77
C SER A 85 -1.87 12.76 -11.11
N ASP A 86 -1.11 11.91 -11.83
CA ASP A 86 0.13 11.31 -11.30
C ASP A 86 1.28 12.30 -11.13
N ASP A 87 1.23 13.45 -11.80
CA ASP A 87 2.27 14.48 -11.76
C ASP A 87 2.52 15.01 -10.34
N TRP A 88 1.51 14.94 -9.45
CA TRP A 88 1.65 15.30 -8.04
C TRP A 88 2.61 14.37 -7.27
N TYR A 89 2.87 13.19 -7.79
CA TYR A 89 3.72 12.17 -7.17
C TYR A 89 5.09 12.05 -7.83
N TYR A 90 5.39 12.87 -8.84
CA TYR A 90 6.67 12.82 -9.53
C TYR A 90 7.75 13.54 -8.70
N THR A 91 8.90 12.89 -8.61
CA THR A 91 10.11 13.53 -8.10
C THR A 91 10.98 13.93 -9.30
N ARG A 92 12.14 14.55 -9.03
CA ARG A 92 13.10 14.84 -10.10
C ARG A 92 13.71 13.60 -10.73
N HIS A 93 13.63 12.44 -10.07
CA HIS A 93 14.30 11.23 -10.54
C HIS A 93 13.40 9.99 -10.56
N SER A 94 12.12 10.10 -10.20
CA SER A 94 11.18 8.97 -10.18
C SER A 94 9.74 9.36 -10.49
N THR A 95 9.02 8.44 -11.13
CA THR A 95 7.56 8.46 -11.33
C THR A 95 6.85 7.33 -10.57
N LYS A 96 7.59 6.57 -9.75
CA LYS A 96 7.09 5.33 -9.14
C LYS A 96 6.03 5.54 -8.06
N PHE A 97 6.07 6.67 -7.35
CA PHE A 97 5.18 6.92 -6.22
C PHE A 97 3.70 6.89 -6.60
N GLY A 98 3.31 7.44 -7.75
CA GLY A 98 1.91 7.46 -8.18
C GLY A 98 1.31 6.06 -8.26
N ASN A 99 2.08 5.09 -8.77
CA ASN A 99 1.66 3.70 -8.80
C ASN A 99 1.45 3.13 -7.39
N PHE A 100 2.33 3.45 -6.42
CA PHE A 100 2.21 2.95 -5.04
C PHE A 100 1.05 3.58 -4.29
N VAL A 101 0.86 4.89 -4.42
CA VAL A 101 -0.28 5.61 -3.83
C VAL A 101 -1.59 5.00 -4.32
N LYS A 102 -1.75 4.88 -5.65
CA LYS A 102 -2.92 4.27 -6.30
C LYS A 102 -3.15 2.83 -5.86
N TYR A 103 -2.09 2.04 -5.79
CA TYR A 103 -2.17 0.65 -5.33
C TYR A 103 -2.68 0.54 -3.89
N HIS A 104 -2.11 1.31 -2.95
CA HIS A 104 -2.54 1.24 -1.55
C HIS A 104 -3.95 1.80 -1.36
N ALA A 105 -4.32 2.88 -2.06
CA ALA A 105 -5.67 3.42 -2.04
C ALA A 105 -6.71 2.42 -2.55
N ALA A 106 -6.46 1.81 -3.72
CA ALA A 106 -7.32 0.78 -4.27
C ALA A 106 -7.41 -0.44 -3.35
N ARG A 107 -6.30 -0.82 -2.69
CA ARG A 107 -6.28 -1.95 -1.76
C ARG A 107 -7.18 -1.72 -0.55
N ILE A 108 -7.14 -0.52 0.05
CA ILE A 108 -8.01 -0.17 1.18
C ILE A 108 -9.49 -0.24 0.76
N LEU A 109 -9.84 0.33 -0.39
CA LEU A 109 -11.21 0.29 -0.91
C LEU A 109 -11.71 -1.15 -1.08
N VAL A 110 -10.88 -2.03 -1.67
CA VAL A 110 -11.23 -3.44 -1.82
C VAL A 110 -11.37 -4.14 -0.47
N TYR A 111 -10.47 -3.90 0.48
CA TYR A 111 -10.54 -4.51 1.80
C TYR A 111 -11.82 -4.12 2.57
N VAL A 112 -12.22 -2.84 2.51
CA VAL A 112 -13.43 -2.33 3.17
C VAL A 112 -14.72 -2.76 2.45
N GLY A 113 -14.62 -3.39 1.27
CA GLY A 113 -15.78 -3.84 0.49
C GLY A 113 -16.32 -2.79 -0.50
N MET A 114 -15.58 -1.72 -0.74
CA MET A 114 -15.88 -0.65 -1.71
C MET A 114 -15.12 -0.82 -3.03
N GLY A 115 -14.89 -2.06 -3.46
CA GLY A 115 -14.10 -2.36 -4.66
C GLY A 115 -14.69 -1.80 -5.96
N ASP A 116 -16.01 -1.60 -6.01
CA ASP A 116 -16.71 -0.95 -7.12
C ASP A 116 -16.22 0.47 -7.39
N ARG A 117 -15.78 1.19 -6.34
CA ARG A 117 -15.22 2.54 -6.44
C ARG A 117 -13.89 2.59 -7.19
N VAL A 118 -13.11 1.50 -7.17
CA VAL A 118 -11.85 1.40 -7.91
C VAL A 118 -12.11 1.41 -9.42
N GLY A 119 -13.09 0.63 -9.87
CA GLY A 119 -13.42 0.48 -11.29
C GLY A 119 -12.24 -0.08 -12.10
N SER A 120 -12.05 0.39 -13.34
CA SER A 120 -10.94 0.00 -14.21
C SER A 120 -9.66 0.85 -14.01
N ARG A 121 -9.64 1.73 -12.99
CA ARG A 121 -8.56 2.73 -12.81
C ARG A 121 -7.24 2.11 -12.35
N VAL A 122 -7.31 1.04 -11.57
CA VAL A 122 -6.13 0.39 -10.96
C VAL A 122 -6.30 -1.12 -11.00
N ASN A 123 -5.27 -1.81 -11.49
CA ASN A 123 -5.16 -3.26 -11.36
C ASN A 123 -4.25 -3.60 -10.16
N LEU A 124 -4.83 -4.13 -9.09
CA LEU A 124 -4.09 -4.49 -7.86
C LEU A 124 -2.99 -5.54 -8.10
N PHE A 125 -3.12 -6.40 -9.11
CA PHE A 125 -2.17 -7.45 -9.40
C PHE A 125 -1.06 -7.04 -10.38
N ALA A 126 -1.19 -5.86 -11.03
CA ALA A 126 -0.23 -5.31 -11.98
C ALA A 126 1.01 -4.69 -11.30
N MET A 127 0.89 -4.28 -10.04
CA MET A 127 2.03 -3.81 -9.22
C MET A 127 3.15 -4.86 -9.03
N HIS A 128 2.95 -6.06 -9.57
CA HIS A 128 3.78 -7.21 -9.35
C HIS A 128 5.01 -7.31 -10.28
N GLU A 129 5.01 -6.64 -11.43
CA GLU A 129 6.00 -6.89 -12.50
C GLU A 129 7.42 -6.38 -12.18
N GLY A 130 7.62 -5.64 -11.09
CA GLY A 130 8.92 -5.12 -10.68
C GLY A 130 9.87 -6.09 -9.95
N LYS A 131 9.62 -7.41 -9.93
CA LYS A 131 10.52 -8.39 -9.29
C LYS A 131 10.78 -9.64 -10.14
N SER A 132 10.93 -9.47 -11.45
CA SER A 132 11.59 -10.46 -12.32
C SER A 132 12.75 -9.79 -13.06
N SER A 133 13.76 -9.36 -12.32
CA SER A 133 15.04 -8.94 -12.89
C SER A 133 16.16 -9.43 -11.99
N SER A 134 16.51 -10.69 -12.23
CA SER A 134 17.90 -11.12 -12.23
C SER A 134 18.68 -10.29 -13.25
N ASP A 135 18.95 -9.02 -12.98
CA ASP A 135 19.80 -8.20 -13.84
C ASP A 135 20.72 -7.33 -12.99
N LYS A 136 22.00 -7.72 -13.05
CA LYS A 136 23.23 -6.96 -12.87
C LYS A 136 23.09 -5.71 -11.98
N LYS A 137 23.55 -5.85 -10.73
CA LYS A 137 23.89 -4.74 -9.84
C LYS A 137 25.00 -3.90 -10.47
N ASP A 138 24.65 -2.90 -11.27
CA ASP A 138 25.53 -1.77 -11.49
C ASP A 138 25.62 -1.00 -10.17
N LYS A 139 26.76 -1.15 -9.50
CA LYS A 139 27.09 -0.49 -8.24
C LYS A 139 27.35 1.00 -8.50
N SER A 140 26.31 1.77 -8.77
CA SER A 140 26.40 3.21 -8.61
C SER A 140 26.44 3.52 -7.09
N PRO A 141 27.30 4.47 -6.64
CA PRO A 141 27.47 4.79 -5.22
C PRO A 141 26.25 5.49 -4.59
N PHE A 142 25.25 5.83 -5.41
CA PHE A 142 23.97 6.36 -4.94
C PHE A 142 22.91 5.27 -5.09
N PRO A 143 22.13 4.94 -4.05
CA PRO A 143 21.00 4.04 -4.21
C PRO A 143 20.05 4.64 -5.26
N ASN A 144 19.64 3.83 -6.22
CA ASN A 144 18.64 4.22 -7.21
C ASN A 144 17.37 4.63 -6.46
N GLU A 145 16.87 5.85 -6.68
CA GLU A 145 15.67 6.36 -6.01
C GLU A 145 14.48 5.40 -6.21
N ASP A 146 14.33 4.83 -7.41
CA ASP A 146 13.31 3.84 -7.71
C ASP A 146 13.44 2.57 -6.86
N GLU A 147 14.68 2.10 -6.61
CA GLU A 147 14.93 0.92 -5.77
C GLU A 147 14.51 1.19 -4.33
N TYR A 148 14.88 2.36 -3.79
CA TYR A 148 14.47 2.80 -2.46
C TYR A 148 12.95 2.97 -2.33
N ILE A 149 12.29 3.56 -3.32
CA ILE A 149 10.82 3.70 -3.34
C ILE A 149 10.19 2.31 -3.38
N CYS A 150 10.68 1.41 -4.23
CA CYS A 150 10.18 0.05 -4.30
C CYS A 150 10.37 -0.70 -2.99
N GLU A 151 11.50 -0.54 -2.31
CA GLU A 151 11.78 -1.18 -1.02
C GLU A 151 10.87 -0.65 0.09
N THR A 152 10.67 0.68 0.17
CA THR A 152 9.97 1.32 1.30
C THR A 152 8.47 1.48 1.11
N CYS A 153 7.97 1.51 -0.13
CA CYS A 153 6.56 1.70 -0.45
C CYS A 153 5.86 0.40 -0.87
N SER A 154 6.57 -0.70 -1.10
CA SER A 154 5.95 -2.00 -1.36
C SER A 154 5.45 -2.67 -0.09
N THR A 155 4.30 -3.34 -0.16
CA THR A 155 3.90 -4.29 0.87
C THR A 155 4.82 -5.51 0.85
N PRO A 156 5.41 -5.92 1.99
CA PRO A 156 6.23 -7.12 2.06
C PRO A 156 5.44 -8.36 1.63
N ARG A 157 5.89 -9.03 0.57
CA ARG A 157 5.18 -10.19 -0.02
C ARG A 157 5.34 -11.46 0.80
N SER A 158 6.55 -11.68 1.28
CA SER A 158 6.91 -12.77 2.17
C SER A 158 8.04 -12.30 3.06
N THR A 159 7.90 -12.44 4.36
CA THR A 159 9.00 -12.28 5.30
C THR A 159 9.23 -13.60 5.99
N HIS A 160 10.42 -14.16 5.84
CA HIS A 160 10.84 -15.35 6.56
C HIS A 160 11.76 -14.90 7.68
N THR A 161 11.40 -15.21 8.93
CA THR A 161 12.26 -14.94 10.08
C THR A 161 12.20 -16.15 10.99
N PHE A 162 13.34 -16.82 11.17
CA PHE A 162 13.42 -18.14 11.80
C PHE A 162 12.47 -19.14 11.11
N SER A 163 11.61 -19.83 11.87
CA SER A 163 10.59 -20.77 11.38
C SER A 163 9.26 -20.10 10.98
N LYS A 164 9.14 -18.77 11.09
CA LYS A 164 7.89 -18.05 10.80
C LYS A 164 7.95 -17.44 9.41
N SER A 165 6.96 -17.78 8.60
CA SER A 165 6.63 -17.12 7.34
C SER A 165 5.44 -16.20 7.54
N ALA A 166 5.55 -14.94 7.11
CA ALA A 166 4.40 -14.06 6.90
C ALA A 166 4.28 -13.78 5.40
N LEU A 167 3.06 -13.78 4.87
CA LEU A 167 2.76 -13.57 3.45
C LEU A 167 1.71 -12.45 3.32
N SER A 168 1.82 -11.64 2.27
CA SER A 168 0.78 -10.66 1.91
C SER A 168 -0.47 -11.37 1.36
N VAL A 169 -1.66 -10.84 1.66
CA VAL A 169 -2.94 -11.39 1.17
C VAL A 169 -2.99 -11.42 -0.35
N GLU A 170 -2.61 -10.34 -1.03
CA GLU A 170 -2.55 -10.26 -2.50
C GLU A 170 -1.58 -11.28 -3.08
N GLY A 171 -0.44 -11.47 -2.42
CA GLY A 171 0.57 -12.45 -2.83
C GLY A 171 0.04 -13.88 -2.79
N ILE A 172 -0.74 -14.23 -1.77
CA ILE A 172 -1.39 -15.54 -1.68
C ILE A 172 -2.45 -15.69 -2.78
N LEU A 173 -3.34 -14.69 -2.91
CA LEU A 173 -4.41 -14.72 -3.91
C LEU A 173 -3.86 -14.83 -5.33
N LYS A 174 -2.81 -14.08 -5.66
CA LYS A 174 -2.18 -14.15 -6.98
C LYS A 174 -1.60 -15.53 -7.26
N ARG A 175 -0.91 -16.16 -6.29
CA ARG A 175 -0.39 -17.52 -6.46
C ARG A 175 -1.50 -18.53 -6.74
N LEU A 176 -2.61 -18.43 -6.00
CA LEU A 176 -3.78 -19.29 -6.22
C LEU A 176 -4.37 -19.09 -7.64
N LEU A 177 -4.50 -17.83 -8.08
CA LEU A 177 -4.98 -17.52 -9.43
C LEU A 177 -4.04 -18.08 -10.52
N ASP A 178 -2.73 -17.92 -10.36
CA ASP A 178 -1.73 -18.44 -11.30
C ASP A 178 -1.77 -19.99 -11.37
N GLU A 179 -1.97 -20.67 -10.23
CA GLU A 179 -2.14 -22.13 -10.16
C GLU A 179 -3.42 -22.60 -10.87
N MET A 180 -4.54 -21.91 -10.66
CA MET A 180 -5.81 -22.22 -11.33
C MET A 180 -5.71 -22.06 -12.86
N ILE A 181 -5.03 -21.00 -13.34
CA ILE A 181 -4.81 -20.78 -14.77
C ILE A 181 -4.00 -21.94 -15.38
N LYS A 182 -2.93 -22.37 -14.69
CA LYS A 182 -2.10 -23.50 -15.15
C LYS A 182 -2.90 -24.81 -15.20
N GLN A 183 -3.74 -25.08 -14.22
CA GLN A 183 -4.59 -26.27 -14.22
C GLN A 183 -5.59 -26.26 -15.38
N ASN A 184 -6.21 -25.12 -15.68
CA ASN A 184 -7.14 -24.99 -16.80
C ASN A 184 -6.46 -25.17 -18.17
N GLN A 185 -5.19 -24.76 -18.30
CA GLN A 185 -4.40 -24.97 -19.53
C GLN A 185 -4.00 -26.44 -19.75
N HIS A 186 -3.93 -27.26 -18.71
CA HIS A 186 -3.68 -28.70 -18.84
C HIS A 186 -4.94 -29.53 -19.16
N LEU A 187 -6.13 -28.92 -19.06
CA LEU A 187 -7.43 -29.55 -19.34
C LEU A 187 -7.99 -29.19 -20.74
N SER A 188 -7.31 -28.29 -21.47
CA SER A 188 -7.63 -27.91 -22.87
C SER A 188 -6.59 -28.50 -23.82
#